data_AF-A0A511DI90-F1
#
_entry.id   AF-A0A511DI90-F1
#
_cell.length_a   1.000
_cell.length_b   1.000
_cell.length_c   1.000
_cell.angle_alpha   90.00
_cell.angle_beta   90.00
_cell.angle_gamma   90.00
#
_symmetry.space_group_name_H-M   'P 1'
#
loop_
_entity.id
_entity.type
_entity.pdbx_description
1 polymer ?
#
loop_
_entity_poly.entity_id
_entity_poly.type
_entity_poly.pdbx_seq_one_letter_code
_entity_poly.pdbx_strand_id
1 'polypeptide(L)'
;MPRDEEYSRLTDPGRYGVVHSRARVWAEELAELPDVASFALPDGGGFRLASSRPGTLPLLLLTRDEPFPLLDLCAARPDVVLQSLPDCGCDACDRGSDDLLDAIDETIGTVVDGPLVVLCGDGWQARWWPHGGSSSGTGRHVALMELCRRLADREDVRVPEGTEVLIGRSWLG
;
A
#
# COMPACT_ATOMS: atom_id res chain seq x y z
N MET A 1 20.98 -17.26 -10.87
CA MET A 1 20.33 -17.64 -9.62
C MET A 1 21.29 -17.28 -8.49
N PRO A 2 20.86 -16.50 -7.49
CA PRO A 2 21.67 -16.15 -6.33
C PRO A 2 22.19 -17.40 -5.59
N ARG A 3 23.25 -17.26 -4.79
CA ARG A 3 23.75 -18.36 -3.94
C ARG A 3 22.91 -18.46 -2.67
N ASP A 4 22.80 -19.64 -2.07
CA ASP A 4 22.04 -19.87 -0.83
C ASP A 4 22.44 -18.92 0.31
N GLU A 5 23.73 -18.59 0.40
CA GLU A 5 24.26 -17.65 1.39
C GLU A 5 23.72 -16.22 1.20
N GLU A 6 23.44 -15.80 -0.04
CA GLU A 6 22.93 -14.46 -0.38
C GLU A 6 21.46 -14.29 0.06
N TYR A 7 20.71 -15.39 0.21
CA TYR A 7 19.36 -15.37 0.78
C TYR A 7 19.35 -15.20 2.31
N SER A 8 20.50 -15.42 2.97
CA SER A 8 20.64 -15.31 4.43
C SER A 8 21.46 -14.08 4.85
N ARG A 9 21.99 -13.32 3.88
CA ARG A 9 22.89 -12.19 4.12
C ARG A 9 22.20 -10.86 3.85
N LEU A 10 22.42 -9.91 4.74
CA LEU A 10 22.03 -8.50 4.60
C LEU A 10 23.31 -7.67 4.78
N THR A 11 23.94 -7.30 3.67
CA THR A 11 25.28 -6.67 3.73
C THR A 11 25.21 -5.18 4.08
N ASP A 12 24.20 -4.48 3.57
CA ASP A 12 24.00 -3.05 3.80
C ASP A 12 22.53 -2.78 4.11
N PRO A 13 22.11 -2.86 5.39
CA PRO A 13 20.75 -2.50 5.81
C PRO A 13 20.38 -1.05 5.45
N GLY A 14 21.37 -0.15 5.46
CA GLY A 14 21.14 1.28 5.27
C GLY A 14 20.65 1.64 3.87
N ARG A 15 20.93 0.81 2.86
CA ARG A 15 20.50 1.02 1.47
C ARG A 15 18.98 1.18 1.32
N TYR A 16 18.20 0.57 2.21
CA TYR A 16 16.74 0.63 2.18
C TYR A 16 16.18 1.95 2.72
N GLY A 17 17.00 2.83 3.31
CA GLY A 17 16.56 4.13 3.83
C GLY A 17 15.87 5.02 2.78
N VAL A 18 16.07 4.73 1.48
CA VAL A 18 15.38 5.39 0.37
C VAL A 18 13.85 5.32 0.49
N VAL A 19 13.28 4.26 1.08
CA VAL A 19 11.82 4.12 1.22
C VAL A 19 11.25 5.19 2.15
N HIS A 20 11.97 5.56 3.21
CA HIS A 20 11.57 6.63 4.13
C HIS A 20 11.69 8.01 3.45
N SER A 21 12.76 8.23 2.69
CA SER A 21 12.93 9.46 1.92
C SER A 21 11.80 9.64 0.90
N ARG A 22 11.43 8.57 0.18
CA ARG A 22 10.34 8.63 -0.80
C ARG A 22 8.98 8.86 -0.15
N ALA A 23 8.72 8.22 0.99
CA ALA A 23 7.51 8.46 1.77
C ALA A 23 7.38 9.92 2.20
N ARG A 24 8.47 10.55 2.65
CA ARG A 24 8.48 11.98 3.01
C ARG A 24 8.15 12.87 1.82
N VAL A 25 8.81 12.64 0.68
CA VAL A 25 8.55 13.42 -0.55
C VAL A 25 7.07 13.32 -0.95
N TRP A 26 6.50 12.12 -0.98
CA TRP A 26 5.07 11.97 -1.27
C TRP A 26 4.16 12.64 -0.25
N ALA A 27 4.53 12.60 1.03
CA ALA A 27 3.75 13.24 2.07
C ALA A 27 3.74 14.78 1.94
N GLU A 28 4.84 15.36 1.47
CA GLU A 28 4.99 16.79 1.17
C GLU A 28 4.22 17.15 -0.11
N GLU A 29 4.46 16.44 -1.21
CA GLU A 29 3.82 16.72 -2.51
C GLU A 29 2.29 16.57 -2.48
N LEU A 30 1.76 15.53 -1.83
CA LEU A 30 0.31 15.37 -1.71
C LEU A 30 -0.32 16.41 -0.79
N ALA A 31 0.43 16.97 0.17
CA ALA A 31 -0.09 18.03 1.04
C ALA A 31 -0.30 19.36 0.29
N GLU A 32 0.35 19.54 -0.86
CA GLU A 32 0.14 20.70 -1.73
C GLU A 32 -1.14 20.59 -2.57
N LEU A 33 -1.74 19.39 -2.66
CA LEU A 33 -3.02 19.23 -3.34
C LEU A 33 -4.14 19.92 -2.55
N PRO A 34 -5.09 20.57 -3.25
CA PRO A 34 -6.28 21.08 -2.57
C PRO A 34 -7.02 19.92 -1.93
N ASP A 35 -7.66 20.20 -0.80
CA ASP A 35 -8.45 19.24 -0.03
C ASP A 35 -7.65 18.13 0.69
N VAL A 36 -6.32 18.07 0.56
CA VAL A 36 -5.50 17.07 1.24
C VAL A 36 -4.84 17.65 2.49
N ALA A 37 -4.93 16.92 3.61
CA ALA A 37 -4.21 17.22 4.83
C ALA A 37 -3.20 16.10 5.12
N SER A 38 -1.97 16.48 5.46
CA SER A 38 -0.90 15.58 5.86
C SER A 38 -0.57 15.78 7.34
N PHE A 39 -0.47 14.68 8.08
CA PHE A 39 -0.17 14.67 9.51
C PHE A 39 1.03 13.76 9.76
N ALA A 40 2.11 14.32 10.32
CA ALA A 40 3.21 13.51 10.81
C ALA A 40 2.77 12.68 12.02
N LEU A 41 3.14 11.40 12.03
CA LEU A 41 2.89 10.52 13.17
C LEU A 41 3.96 10.72 14.25
N PRO A 42 3.65 10.44 15.53
CA PRO A 42 4.61 10.53 16.63
C PRO A 42 5.87 9.70 16.39
N ASP A 43 6.95 10.08 17.06
CA ASP A 43 8.23 9.35 17.10
C ASP A 43 8.84 9.05 15.71
N GLY A 44 8.49 9.84 14.69
CA GLY A 44 8.96 9.62 13.34
C GLY A 44 8.36 8.39 12.66
N GLY A 45 7.20 7.89 13.14
CA GLY A 45 6.48 6.73 12.59
C GLY A 45 5.83 6.94 11.22
N GLY A 46 6.17 8.03 10.53
CA GLY A 46 5.73 8.32 9.17
C GLY A 46 4.60 9.34 9.08
N PHE A 47 3.66 9.16 8.15
CA PHE A 47 2.65 10.15 7.80
C PHE A 47 1.26 9.55 7.63
N ARG A 48 0.23 10.32 7.96
CA ARG A 48 -1.17 10.06 7.60
C ARG A 48 -1.67 11.19 6.72
N LEU A 49 -2.09 10.85 5.52
CA LEU A 49 -2.69 11.77 4.55
C LEU A 49 -4.18 11.47 4.40
N ALA A 50 -5.00 12.51 4.27
CA ALA A 50 -6.43 12.36 4.03
C ALA A 50 -6.94 13.50 3.14
N SER A 51 -7.70 13.14 2.11
CA SER A 51 -8.49 14.11 1.35
C SER A 51 -9.83 14.36 2.04
N SER A 52 -10.32 15.60 2.01
CA SER A 52 -11.67 15.97 2.46
C SER A 52 -12.76 15.60 1.44
N ARG A 53 -12.36 15.13 0.25
CA ARG A 53 -13.28 14.73 -0.82
C ARG A 53 -14.10 13.49 -0.44
N PRO A 54 -15.39 13.43 -0.79
CA PRO A 54 -16.26 12.34 -0.37
C PRO A 54 -15.81 10.97 -0.90
N GLY A 55 -15.81 9.98 -0.02
CA GLY A 55 -15.55 8.58 -0.37
C GLY A 55 -14.07 8.27 -0.66
N THR A 56 -13.14 9.18 -0.35
CA THR A 56 -11.71 8.88 -0.36
C THR A 56 -11.32 8.05 0.86
N LEU A 57 -10.26 7.24 0.75
CA LEU A 57 -9.66 6.55 1.90
C LEU A 57 -8.38 7.29 2.31
N PRO A 58 -8.13 7.50 3.61
CA PRO A 58 -6.84 7.97 4.10
C PRO A 58 -5.68 7.06 3.63
N LEU A 59 -4.53 7.66 3.36
CA LEU A 59 -3.28 6.96 3.06
C LEU A 59 -2.34 7.08 4.26
N LEU A 60 -1.81 5.97 4.73
CA LEU A 60 -0.82 5.94 5.80
C LEU A 60 0.51 5.44 5.23
N LEU A 61 1.56 6.21 5.46
CA LEU A 61 2.94 5.90 5.10
C LEU A 61 3.66 5.62 6.41
N LEU A 62 3.69 4.37 6.87
CA LEU A 62 4.21 4.00 8.19
C LEU A 62 5.66 3.55 8.08
N THR A 63 6.57 4.21 8.80
CA THR A 63 8.00 3.91 8.76
C THR A 63 8.45 3.12 9.98
N ARG A 64 9.35 2.16 9.77
CA ARG A 64 10.03 1.38 10.81
C ARG A 64 11.50 1.21 10.45
N ASP A 65 12.39 1.11 11.43
CA ASP A 65 13.83 0.99 11.21
C ASP A 65 14.39 -0.42 11.45
N GLU A 66 13.64 -1.29 12.11
CA GLU A 66 14.09 -2.65 12.44
C GLU A 66 13.33 -3.74 11.67
N PRO A 67 14.05 -4.77 11.16
CA PRO A 67 15.51 -4.98 11.23
C PRO A 67 16.34 -4.13 10.23
N PHE A 68 15.67 -3.41 9.35
CA PHE A 68 16.20 -2.42 8.41
C PHE A 68 15.06 -1.45 8.06
N PRO A 69 15.33 -0.31 7.40
CA PRO A 69 14.29 0.63 7.00
C PRO A 69 13.18 -0.03 6.19
N LEU A 70 11.97 0.03 6.74
CA LEU A 70 10.73 -0.53 6.20
C LEU A 70 9.69 0.58 6.06
N LEU A 71 8.88 0.48 5.02
CA LEU A 71 7.71 1.31 4.77
C LEU A 71 6.49 0.42 4.57
N ASP A 72 5.48 0.57 5.43
CA ASP A 72 4.17 -0.01 5.25
C ASP A 72 3.23 1.06 4.65
N LEU A 73 2.73 0.80 3.45
CA LEU A 73 1.73 1.62 2.76
C LEU A 73 0.34 1.07 3.10
N CYS A 74 -0.45 1.79 3.90
CA CYS A 74 -1.76 1.33 4.35
C CYS A 74 -2.89 2.25 3.88
N ALA A 75 -4.07 1.68 3.66
CA ALA A 75 -5.28 2.42 3.31
C ALA A 75 -6.28 2.44 4.47
N ALA A 76 -6.91 3.58 4.72
CA ALA A 76 -7.87 3.83 5.80
C ALA A 76 -7.31 3.72 7.24
N ARG A 77 -6.61 2.65 7.56
CA ARG A 77 -6.08 2.33 8.90
C ARG A 77 -4.85 1.39 8.82
N PRO A 78 -4.03 1.31 9.89
CA PRO A 78 -2.73 0.62 9.85
C PRO A 78 -2.77 -0.87 9.49
N ASP A 79 -3.84 -1.60 9.82
CA ASP A 79 -4.00 -3.04 9.57
C ASP A 79 -4.37 -3.38 8.12
N VAL A 80 -4.75 -2.39 7.31
CA VAL A 80 -5.07 -2.56 5.89
C VAL A 80 -3.83 -2.22 5.08
N VAL A 81 -2.83 -3.09 5.19
CA VAL A 81 -1.55 -2.94 4.49
C VAL A 81 -1.74 -3.28 3.01
N LEU A 82 -1.47 -2.32 2.13
CA LEU A 82 -1.45 -2.52 0.69
C LEU A 82 -0.13 -3.12 0.23
N GLN A 83 0.98 -2.63 0.81
CA GLN A 83 2.32 -3.08 0.49
C GLN A 83 3.29 -2.77 1.63
N SER A 84 4.23 -3.68 1.88
CA SER A 84 5.35 -3.51 2.81
C SER A 84 6.64 -3.57 2.01
N LEU A 85 7.51 -2.56 2.15
CA LEU A 85 8.73 -2.44 1.35
C LEU A 85 9.98 -2.17 2.21
N PRO A 86 11.10 -2.84 1.92
CA PRO A 86 11.20 -3.99 1.02
C PRO A 86 10.46 -5.22 1.60
N ASP A 87 10.00 -6.13 0.74
CA ASP A 87 9.38 -7.41 1.15
C ASP A 87 10.41 -8.41 1.66
N CYS A 88 11.67 -8.25 1.26
CA CYS A 88 12.82 -8.99 1.75
C CYS A 88 14.09 -8.12 1.76
N GLY A 89 14.85 -8.16 2.85
CA GLY A 89 16.11 -7.41 2.96
C GLY A 89 17.35 -8.17 2.46
N CYS A 90 17.24 -9.45 2.11
CA CYS A 90 18.42 -10.23 1.75
C CYS A 90 19.05 -9.75 0.44
N ASP A 91 20.36 -9.95 0.29
CA ASP A 91 21.09 -9.52 -0.90
C ASP A 91 20.60 -10.21 -2.18
N ALA A 92 20.09 -11.44 -2.07
CA ALA A 92 19.53 -12.17 -3.21
C ALA A 92 18.23 -11.55 -3.76
N CYS A 93 17.47 -10.86 -2.92
CA CYS A 93 16.23 -10.18 -3.28
C CYS A 93 16.42 -8.70 -3.62
N ASP A 94 17.63 -8.17 -3.46
CA ASP A 94 17.93 -6.78 -3.78
C ASP A 94 17.92 -6.57 -5.30
N ARG A 95 16.86 -5.90 -5.78
CA ARG A 95 16.71 -5.51 -7.19
C ARG A 95 17.13 -4.06 -7.44
N GLY A 96 17.67 -3.39 -6.43
CA GLY A 96 18.02 -1.97 -6.47
C GLY A 96 16.88 -1.06 -6.01
N SER A 97 17.23 0.21 -5.82
CA SER A 97 16.31 1.23 -5.31
C SER A 97 15.20 1.60 -6.28
N ASP A 98 15.44 1.49 -7.59
CA ASP A 98 14.48 1.93 -8.61
C ASP A 98 13.19 1.10 -8.53
N ASP A 99 13.31 -0.22 -8.41
CA ASP A 99 12.18 -1.13 -8.19
C ASP A 99 11.38 -0.79 -6.92
N LEU A 100 12.05 -0.35 -5.84
CA LEU A 100 11.38 0.07 -4.61
C LEU A 100 10.62 1.38 -4.80
N LEU A 101 11.24 2.34 -5.49
CA LEU A 101 10.63 3.64 -5.75
C LEU A 101 9.40 3.49 -6.64
N ASP A 102 9.50 2.73 -7.72
CA ASP A 102 8.40 2.44 -8.63
C ASP A 102 7.25 1.76 -7.88
N ALA A 103 7.56 0.75 -7.03
CA ALA A 103 6.54 0.06 -6.25
C ALA A 103 5.83 0.96 -5.22
N ILE A 104 6.53 1.94 -4.64
CA ILE A 104 5.92 2.97 -3.76
C ILE A 104 4.98 3.85 -4.57
N ASP A 105 5.49 4.39 -5.68
CA ASP A 105 4.78 5.33 -6.53
C ASP A 105 3.50 4.73 -7.10
N GLU A 106 3.59 3.51 -7.65
CA GLU A 106 2.44 2.78 -8.16
C GLU A 106 1.39 2.53 -7.06
N THR A 107 1.83 2.10 -5.88
CA THR A 107 0.92 1.82 -4.76
C THR A 107 0.20 3.07 -4.28
N ILE A 108 0.91 4.20 -4.15
CA ILE A 108 0.30 5.48 -3.79
C ILE A 108 -0.67 5.92 -4.89
N GLY A 109 -0.30 5.77 -6.16
CA GLY A 109 -1.16 6.02 -7.32
C GLY A 109 -2.48 5.26 -7.23
N THR A 110 -2.48 3.98 -6.83
CA THR A 110 -3.73 3.21 -6.69
C THR A 110 -4.72 3.83 -5.69
N VAL A 111 -4.24 4.52 -4.65
CA VAL A 111 -5.06 5.18 -3.63
C VAL A 111 -5.51 6.57 -4.10
N VAL A 112 -4.58 7.33 -4.66
CA VAL A 112 -4.79 8.74 -5.07
C VAL A 112 -5.65 8.83 -6.32
N ASP A 113 -5.35 8.02 -7.35
CA ASP A 113 -6.10 8.02 -8.61
C ASP A 113 -7.47 7.37 -8.42
N GLY A 114 -7.50 6.25 -7.68
CA GLY A 114 -8.71 5.47 -7.43
C GLY A 114 -9.47 5.04 -8.72
N PRO A 115 -10.64 4.39 -8.56
CA PRO A 115 -11.13 3.81 -7.32
C PRO A 115 -10.26 2.64 -6.85
N LEU A 116 -10.07 2.55 -5.53
CA LEU A 116 -9.47 1.40 -4.86
C LEU A 116 -10.56 0.65 -4.12
N VAL A 117 -10.64 -0.66 -4.31
CA VAL A 117 -11.51 -1.54 -3.51
C VAL A 117 -10.63 -2.51 -2.74
N VAL A 118 -10.81 -2.56 -1.42
CA VAL A 118 -10.14 -3.53 -0.55
C VAL A 118 -11.19 -4.36 0.18
N LEU A 119 -10.99 -5.67 0.15
CA LEU A 119 -11.76 -6.67 0.87
C LEU A 119 -10.86 -7.30 1.93
N CYS A 120 -11.30 -7.27 3.18
CA CYS A 120 -10.60 -7.90 4.29
C CYS A 120 -11.50 -8.99 4.88
N GLY A 121 -10.99 -10.21 4.96
CA GLY A 121 -11.64 -11.29 5.70
C GLY A 121 -10.66 -11.97 6.66
N ASP A 122 -11.12 -13.02 7.34
CA ASP A 122 -10.29 -13.71 8.33
C ASP A 122 -9.08 -14.40 7.67
N GLY A 123 -7.89 -13.85 7.88
CA GLY A 123 -6.62 -14.34 7.33
C GLY A 123 -6.39 -14.07 5.84
N TRP A 124 -7.23 -13.27 5.17
CA TRP A 124 -7.06 -12.96 3.76
C TRP A 124 -7.42 -11.51 3.42
N GLN A 125 -6.78 -10.99 2.37
CA GLN A 125 -7.09 -9.67 1.83
C GLN A 125 -7.12 -9.74 0.29
N ALA A 126 -7.99 -8.96 -0.34
CA ALA A 126 -7.96 -8.71 -1.77
C ALA A 126 -8.10 -7.23 -2.05
N ARG A 127 -7.36 -6.72 -3.02
CA ARG A 127 -7.44 -5.34 -3.47
C ARG A 127 -7.53 -5.26 -4.99
N TRP A 128 -8.26 -4.29 -5.49
CA TRP A 128 -8.49 -4.07 -6.92
C TRP A 128 -8.48 -2.59 -7.23
N TRP A 129 -7.95 -2.25 -8.41
CA TRP A 129 -7.93 -0.92 -9.00
C TRP A 129 -8.01 -1.06 -10.54
N PRO A 130 -8.26 0.01 -11.32
CA PRO A 130 -8.60 -0.11 -12.74
C PRO A 130 -7.59 -0.87 -13.62
N HIS A 131 -6.31 -0.82 -13.28
CA HIS A 131 -5.22 -1.43 -14.05
C HIS A 131 -4.57 -2.62 -13.33
N GLY A 132 -5.20 -3.16 -12.28
CA GLY A 132 -4.62 -4.29 -11.57
C GLY A 132 -5.39 -4.78 -10.36
N GLY A 133 -4.85 -5.81 -9.73
CA GLY A 133 -5.44 -6.38 -8.55
C GLY A 133 -4.54 -7.41 -7.92
N SER A 134 -4.70 -7.61 -6.62
CA SER A 134 -3.89 -8.53 -5.83
C SER A 134 -4.74 -9.18 -4.75
N SER A 135 -4.33 -10.37 -4.33
CA SER A 135 -4.95 -11.05 -3.20
C SER A 135 -3.94 -11.91 -2.46
N SER A 136 -4.07 -11.99 -1.15
CA SER A 136 -3.24 -12.80 -0.25
C SER A 136 -4.12 -13.65 0.66
N GLY A 137 -3.60 -14.80 1.12
CA GLY A 137 -4.31 -15.69 2.04
C GLY A 137 -5.54 -16.40 1.46
N THR A 138 -5.75 -16.35 0.14
CA THR A 138 -6.95 -16.88 -0.51
C THR A 138 -6.65 -17.54 -1.85
N GLY A 139 -7.36 -18.64 -2.16
CA GLY A 139 -7.36 -19.30 -3.47
C GLY A 139 -8.39 -18.74 -4.45
N ARG A 140 -9.13 -17.69 -4.07
CA ARG A 140 -10.29 -17.17 -4.82
C ARG A 140 -10.00 -15.88 -5.59
N HIS A 141 -8.75 -15.65 -5.97
CA HIS A 141 -8.28 -14.41 -6.61
C HIS A 141 -9.24 -13.88 -7.70
N VAL A 142 -9.51 -14.68 -8.74
CA VAL A 142 -10.34 -14.28 -9.88
C VAL A 142 -11.74 -13.85 -9.46
N ALA A 143 -12.38 -14.61 -8.56
CA ALA A 143 -13.72 -14.30 -8.08
C ALA A 143 -13.75 -13.02 -7.22
N LEU A 144 -12.70 -12.77 -6.45
CA LEU A 144 -12.58 -11.56 -5.64
C LEU A 144 -12.29 -10.33 -6.50
N MET A 145 -11.48 -10.44 -7.55
CA MET A 145 -11.25 -9.33 -8.49
C MET A 145 -12.53 -8.90 -9.18
N GLU A 146 -13.33 -9.88 -9.64
CA GLU A 146 -14.64 -9.59 -10.24
C GLU A 146 -15.61 -8.97 -9.23
N LEU A 147 -15.63 -9.48 -7.99
CA LEU A 147 -16.43 -8.89 -6.92
C LEU A 147 -16.02 -7.43 -6.65
N CYS A 148 -14.72 -7.15 -6.54
CA CYS A 148 -14.21 -5.81 -6.32
C CYS A 148 -14.57 -4.86 -7.46
N ARG A 149 -14.42 -5.30 -8.71
CA ARG A 149 -14.81 -4.50 -9.88
C ARG A 149 -16.28 -4.09 -9.83
N ARG A 150 -17.17 -5.05 -9.53
CA ARG A 150 -18.61 -4.79 -9.39
C ARG A 150 -18.92 -3.84 -8.23
N LEU A 151 -18.21 -3.96 -7.11
CA LEU A 151 -18.31 -3.00 -5.99
C LEU A 151 -17.84 -1.59 -6.39
N ALA A 152 -16.76 -1.48 -7.18
CA ALA A 152 -16.28 -0.19 -7.69
C ALA A 152 -17.34 0.51 -8.56
N ASP A 153 -18.03 -0.28 -9.38
CA ASP A 153 -19.17 0.10 -10.25
C ASP A 153 -20.47 0.39 -9.46
N ARG A 154 -20.44 0.23 -8.13
CA ARG A 154 -21.59 0.40 -7.21
C ARG A 154 -22.74 -0.57 -7.49
N GLU A 155 -22.45 -1.75 -8.02
CA GLU A 155 -23.44 -2.81 -8.11
C GLU A 155 -23.81 -3.33 -6.71
N ASP A 156 -25.09 -3.66 -6.52
CA ASP A 156 -25.54 -4.35 -5.32
C ASP A 156 -25.17 -5.83 -5.39
N VAL A 157 -24.09 -6.19 -4.70
CA VAL A 157 -23.49 -7.52 -4.74
C VAL A 157 -23.31 -8.08 -3.35
N ARG A 158 -23.60 -9.37 -3.20
CA ARG A 158 -23.40 -10.07 -1.93
C ARG A 158 -21.92 -10.33 -1.71
N VAL A 159 -21.37 -9.78 -0.64
CA VAL A 159 -20.02 -10.08 -0.17
C VAL A 159 -20.00 -11.32 0.73
N PRO A 160 -18.89 -12.07 0.79
CA PRO A 160 -18.78 -13.19 1.72
C PRO A 160 -18.99 -12.74 3.17
N GLU A 161 -19.60 -13.59 3.98
CA GLU A 161 -19.83 -13.29 5.39
C GLU A 161 -18.50 -13.02 6.12
N GLY A 162 -18.51 -12.06 7.04
CA GLY A 162 -17.30 -11.62 7.74
C GLY A 162 -16.29 -10.84 6.88
N THR A 163 -16.66 -10.45 5.65
CA THR A 163 -15.82 -9.59 4.80
C THR A 163 -16.13 -8.12 5.05
N GLU A 164 -15.11 -7.36 5.43
CA GLU A 164 -15.16 -5.91 5.41
C GLU A 164 -14.81 -5.38 4.02
N VAL A 165 -15.53 -4.34 3.60
CA VAL A 165 -15.37 -3.70 2.29
C VAL A 165 -14.96 -2.25 2.50
N LEU A 166 -13.82 -1.87 1.92
CA LEU A 166 -13.35 -0.49 1.87
C LEU A 166 -13.29 -0.04 0.42
N ILE A 167 -13.91 1.09 0.11
CA ILE A 167 -13.93 1.66 -1.24
C ILE A 167 -13.40 3.08 -1.16
N GLY A 168 -12.25 3.32 -1.78
CA GLY A 168 -11.67 4.65 -1.98
C GLY A 168 -11.97 5.18 -3.36
N ARG A 169 -12.41 6.43 -3.43
CA ARG A 169 -12.54 7.22 -4.66
C ARG A 169 -11.29 8.05 -4.88
N SER A 170 -11.16 8.57 -6.09
CA SER A 170 -10.07 9.46 -6.49
C SER A 170 -9.98 10.68 -5.58
N TRP A 171 -8.75 11.07 -5.24
CA TRP A 171 -8.43 12.33 -4.60
C TRP A 171 -8.39 13.48 -5.62
N LEU A 172 -8.23 13.17 -6.92
CA LEU A 172 -7.99 14.16 -7.97
C LEU A 172 -9.29 14.71 -8.60
N GLY A 173 -10.39 13.96 -8.54
CA GLY A 173 -11.73 14.39 -8.97
C GLY A 173 -12.16 13.86 -10.32
#